data_AF-A0A0E9X6P5-F1
#
_entry.id   AF-A0A0E9X6P5-F1
#
_cell.length_a   1.000
_cell.length_b   1.000
_cell.length_c   1.000
_cell.angle_alpha   90.00
_cell.angle_beta   90.00
_cell.angle_gamma   90.00
#
_symmetry.space_group_name_H-M   'P 1'
#
loop_
_entity.id
_entity.type
_entity.pdbx_description
1 polymer ?
#
loop_
_entity_poly.entity_id
_entity_poly.type
_entity_poly.pdbx_seq_one_letter_code
_entity_poly.pdbx_strand_id
1 'polypeptide(L)'
;MEFNICKPDILSKEEFLMKQKIEPIIYSKEKHGCTYECITPENIEAVAAKNKHCLLEVGLSCTKDLLRREIYPIIIFIKVCEKNIKKLRRLQLKVDSEDDFVKTCRLKEKELDALPCLYTSVEPDSWSGVEDLLKVIKDKVLEEQKKTVWVEQDLL
;
A
#
# COMPACT_ATOMS: atom_id res chain seq x y z
N MET A 1 7.51 -9.57 14.33
CA MET A 1 6.72 -8.58 13.57
C MET A 1 5.62 -9.32 12.85
N GLU A 2 4.37 -8.91 13.08
CA GLU A 2 3.20 -9.55 12.49
C GLU A 2 2.49 -8.60 11.53
N PHE A 3 1.86 -9.18 10.51
CA PHE A 3 1.17 -8.47 9.46
C PHE A 3 -0.23 -9.05 9.29
N ASN A 4 -1.19 -8.18 9.06
CA ASN A 4 -2.54 -8.58 8.71
C ASN A 4 -3.01 -7.74 7.51
N ILE A 5 -3.59 -8.39 6.51
CA ILE A 5 -4.25 -7.70 5.41
C ILE A 5 -5.44 -6.92 5.97
N CYS A 6 -5.57 -5.65 5.57
CA CYS A 6 -6.72 -4.83 5.88
C CYS A 6 -7.95 -5.45 5.22
N LYS A 7 -8.93 -5.86 6.03
CA LYS A 7 -10.18 -6.38 5.49
C LYS A 7 -11.10 -5.20 5.19
N PRO A 8 -11.51 -4.98 3.93
CA PRO A 8 -12.49 -3.96 3.61
C PRO A 8 -13.88 -4.40 4.10
N ASP A 9 -14.71 -3.42 4.43
CA ASP A 9 -16.14 -3.63 4.65
C ASP A 9 -16.86 -3.70 3.28
N ILE A 10 -17.89 -4.54 3.19
CA ILE A 10 -18.77 -4.62 2.02
C ILE A 10 -20.09 -3.99 2.40
N LEU A 11 -20.42 -2.87 1.77
CA LEU A 11 -21.59 -2.05 2.07
C LEU A 11 -22.55 -2.01 0.88
N SER A 12 -23.85 -1.91 1.15
CA SER A 12 -24.83 -1.45 0.16
C SER A 12 -24.58 0.02 -0.20
N LYS A 13 -25.23 0.51 -1.26
CA LYS A 13 -25.13 1.92 -1.66
C LYS A 13 -25.61 2.86 -0.55
N GLU A 14 -26.71 2.53 0.12
CA GLU A 14 -27.27 3.34 1.19
C GLU A 14 -26.32 3.39 2.40
N GLU A 15 -25.77 2.24 2.80
CA GLU A 15 -24.79 2.16 3.90
C GLU A 15 -23.51 2.93 3.55
N PHE A 16 -23.00 2.81 2.32
CA PHE A 16 -21.82 3.53 1.87
C PHE A 16 -22.03 5.05 1.95
N LEU A 17 -23.17 5.55 1.47
CA LEU A 17 -23.51 6.97 1.52
C LEU A 17 -23.72 7.47 2.95
N MET A 18 -24.24 6.64 3.86
CA MET A 18 -24.31 6.98 5.28
C MET A 18 -22.92 7.01 5.91
N LYS A 19 -22.09 5.99 5.65
CA LYS A 19 -20.74 5.86 6.18
C LYS A 19 -19.87 7.06 5.79
N GLN A 20 -19.94 7.49 4.52
CA GLN A 20 -19.23 8.66 3.99
C GLN A 20 -19.59 9.98 4.70
N LYS A 21 -20.78 10.08 5.32
CA LYS A 21 -21.19 11.26 6.10
C LYS A 21 -20.68 11.22 7.54
N ILE A 22 -20.41 10.03 8.06
CA ILE A 22 -20.03 9.81 9.46
C ILE A 22 -18.51 9.89 9.58
N GLU A 23 -17.79 9.24 8.67
CA GLU A 23 -16.34 9.10 8.76
C GLU A 23 -15.67 9.15 7.38
N PRO A 24 -14.36 9.50 7.30
CA PRO A 24 -13.61 9.45 6.06
C PRO A 24 -13.52 8.03 5.51
N ILE A 25 -13.45 7.92 4.19
CA ILE A 25 -13.19 6.66 3.51
C ILE A 25 -11.80 6.75 2.91
N ILE A 26 -10.87 5.91 3.38
CA ILE A 26 -9.49 5.83 2.89
C ILE A 26 -9.45 5.25 1.48
N TYR A 27 -10.29 4.26 1.22
CA TYR A 27 -10.42 3.64 -0.09
C TYR A 27 -11.84 3.13 -0.30
N SER A 28 -12.33 3.24 -1.53
CA SER A 28 -13.58 2.60 -1.93
C SER A 28 -13.53 2.11 -3.37
N LYS A 29 -14.25 1.01 -3.64
CA LYS A 29 -14.45 0.48 -4.98
C LYS A 29 -15.84 -0.11 -5.12
N GLU A 30 -16.58 0.36 -6.12
CA GLU A 30 -17.86 -0.22 -6.49
C GLU A 30 -17.68 -1.64 -7.05
N LYS A 31 -18.57 -2.54 -6.65
CA LYS A 31 -18.62 -3.94 -7.04
C LYS A 31 -19.95 -4.25 -7.74
N HIS A 32 -20.01 -5.43 -8.35
CA HIS A 32 -21.23 -5.90 -8.99
C HIS A 32 -22.39 -5.96 -7.98
N GLY A 33 -23.58 -5.56 -8.42
CA GLY A 33 -24.78 -5.55 -7.57
C GLY A 33 -24.91 -4.31 -6.68
N CYS A 34 -24.34 -3.17 -7.06
CA CYS A 34 -24.46 -1.89 -6.33
C CYS A 34 -23.94 -1.94 -4.88
N THR A 35 -22.91 -2.77 -4.64
CA THR A 35 -22.20 -2.84 -3.37
C THR A 35 -20.85 -2.15 -3.48
N TYR A 36 -20.30 -1.73 -2.35
CA TYR A 36 -19.04 -1.02 -2.25
C TYR A 36 -18.12 -1.76 -1.30
N GLU A 37 -16.91 -2.09 -1.75
CA GLU A 37 -15.81 -2.37 -0.84
C GLU A 37 -15.26 -1.04 -0.34
N CYS A 38 -15.08 -0.88 0.96
CA CYS A 38 -14.48 0.30 1.54
C CYS A 38 -13.51 -0.03 2.67
N ILE A 39 -12.50 0.82 2.81
CA ILE A 39 -11.56 0.81 3.93
C ILE A 39 -11.69 2.16 4.61
N THR A 40 -11.96 2.14 5.91
CA THR A 40 -11.99 3.32 6.78
C THR A 40 -10.81 3.28 7.76
N PRO A 41 -10.52 4.38 8.48
CA PRO A 41 -9.53 4.37 9.55
C PRO A 41 -9.79 3.26 10.58
N GLU A 42 -11.05 3.00 10.93
CA GLU A 42 -11.43 1.95 11.89
C GLU A 42 -10.91 0.56 11.47
N ASN A 43 -10.98 0.21 10.18
CA ASN A 43 -10.47 -1.08 9.70
C ASN A 43 -8.96 -1.20 9.91
N ILE A 44 -8.22 -0.11 9.72
CA ILE A 44 -6.76 -0.05 9.85
C ILE A 44 -6.37 -0.08 11.34
N GLU A 45 -7.02 0.75 12.15
CA GLU A 45 -6.82 0.83 13.59
C GLU A 45 -7.13 -0.49 14.29
N ALA A 46 -8.16 -1.23 13.84
CA ALA A 46 -8.48 -2.56 14.38
C ALA A 46 -7.36 -3.59 14.17
N VAL A 47 -6.51 -3.42 13.15
CA VAL A 47 -5.30 -4.22 12.95
C VAL A 47 -4.16 -3.70 13.84
N ALA A 48 -3.94 -2.38 13.85
CA ALA A 48 -2.89 -1.75 14.65
C ALA A 48 -3.08 -1.98 16.16
N ALA A 49 -4.32 -1.97 16.66
CA ALA A 49 -4.66 -2.23 18.05
C ALA A 49 -4.26 -3.64 18.53
N LYS A 50 -4.01 -4.57 17.60
CA LYS A 50 -3.48 -5.92 17.87
C LYS A 50 -1.94 -5.97 17.80
N ASN A 51 -1.28 -4.82 17.76
CA ASN A 51 0.16 -4.66 17.59
C ASN A 51 0.69 -5.31 16.30
N LYS A 52 -0.03 -5.12 15.19
CA LYS A 52 0.30 -5.66 13.88
C LYS A 52 0.37 -4.56 12.83
N HIS A 53 1.22 -4.72 11.84
CA HIS A 53 1.21 -3.83 10.67
C HIS A 53 0.03 -4.18 9.76
N CYS A 54 -0.73 -3.17 9.36
CA CYS A 54 -1.84 -3.30 8.43
C CYS A 54 -1.31 -3.25 6.99
N LEU A 55 -1.50 -4.32 6.23
CA LEU A 55 -1.17 -4.34 4.80
C LEU A 55 -2.37 -3.82 4.00
N LEU A 56 -2.17 -2.74 3.25
CA LEU A 56 -3.21 -2.09 2.46
C LEU A 56 -3.08 -2.45 0.97
N GLU A 57 -4.09 -3.13 0.42
CA GLU A 57 -4.15 -3.48 -1.00
C GLU A 57 -4.81 -2.36 -1.82
N VAL A 58 -4.24 -1.16 -1.74
CA VAL A 58 -4.77 0.07 -2.36
C VAL A 58 -3.64 0.87 -3.03
N GLY A 59 -4.01 1.84 -3.87
CA GLY A 59 -3.04 2.75 -4.50
C GLY A 59 -2.54 3.86 -3.56
N LEU A 60 -1.49 4.57 -3.98
CA LEU A 60 -0.86 5.66 -3.23
C LEU A 60 -1.75 6.90 -3.04
N SER A 61 -2.85 7.01 -3.79
CA SER A 61 -3.78 8.14 -3.71
C SER A 61 -4.36 8.36 -2.30
N CYS A 62 -4.47 7.30 -1.50
CA CYS A 62 -5.00 7.38 -0.13
C CYS A 62 -3.98 7.91 0.90
N THR A 63 -2.70 8.11 0.53
CA THR A 63 -1.65 8.50 1.49
C THR A 63 -1.97 9.80 2.21
N LYS A 64 -2.51 10.79 1.49
CA LYS A 64 -2.94 12.07 2.10
C LYS A 64 -4.05 11.84 3.13
N ASP A 65 -5.04 11.01 2.79
CA ASP A 65 -6.15 10.70 3.70
C ASP A 65 -5.69 9.94 4.94
N LEU A 66 -4.73 9.03 4.81
CA LEU A 66 -4.09 8.36 5.95
C LEU A 66 -3.42 9.38 6.88
N LEU A 67 -2.59 10.27 6.33
CA LEU A 67 -1.83 11.24 7.11
C LEU A 67 -2.72 12.30 7.78
N ARG A 68 -3.80 12.75 7.11
CA ARG A 68 -4.82 13.63 7.72
C ARG A 68 -5.51 12.99 8.92
N ARG A 69 -5.46 11.65 9.03
CA ARG A 69 -5.99 10.87 10.15
C ARG A 69 -4.91 10.40 11.11
N GLU A 70 -3.72 10.99 11.02
CA GLU A 70 -2.58 10.65 11.87
C GLU A 70 -2.17 9.17 11.76
N ILE A 71 -2.50 8.54 10.63
CA ILE A 71 -2.03 7.21 10.26
C ILE A 71 -0.82 7.41 9.35
N TYR A 72 0.36 7.03 9.84
CA TYR A 72 1.63 7.22 9.13
C TYR A 72 2.04 5.92 8.41
N PRO A 73 1.75 5.77 7.09
CA PRO A 73 2.07 4.54 6.37
C PRO A 73 3.57 4.37 6.17
N ILE A 74 4.06 3.13 6.29
CA ILE A 74 5.39 2.75 5.82
C ILE A 74 5.28 2.38 4.34
N ILE A 75 5.83 3.23 3.47
CA ILE A 75 5.79 3.02 2.02
C ILE A 75 7.14 2.43 1.55
N ILE A 76 7.07 1.18 1.05
CA ILE A 76 8.23 0.48 0.48
C ILE A 76 7.99 0.29 -1.02
N PHE A 77 8.81 0.94 -1.84
CA PHE A 77 8.79 0.80 -3.28
C PHE A 77 9.75 -0.30 -3.75
N ILE A 78 9.26 -1.32 -4.44
CA ILE A 78 10.09 -2.38 -4.99
C ILE A 78 10.46 -2.01 -6.43
N LYS A 79 11.75 -1.71 -6.66
CA LYS A 79 12.22 -1.38 -8.01
C LYS A 79 12.25 -2.62 -8.88
N VAL A 80 11.54 -2.57 -10.01
CA VAL A 80 11.51 -3.64 -11.00
C VAL A 80 12.09 -3.13 -12.32
N CYS A 81 12.97 -3.93 -12.90
CA CYS A 81 13.59 -3.68 -14.19
C CYS A 81 13.75 -4.99 -14.97
N GLU A 82 14.22 -4.87 -16.20
CA GLU A 82 14.43 -5.98 -17.13
C GLU A 82 15.38 -7.05 -16.54
N LYS A 83 16.27 -6.67 -15.61
CA LYS A 83 17.25 -7.57 -14.99
C LYS A 83 16.65 -8.45 -13.90
N ASN A 84 15.67 -7.97 -13.14
CA ASN A 84 15.15 -8.68 -11.96
C ASN A 84 13.71 -9.22 -12.13
N ILE A 85 12.98 -8.80 -13.18
CA ILE A 85 11.59 -9.22 -13.40
C ILE A 85 11.41 -10.74 -13.42
N LYS A 86 12.37 -11.48 -14.00
CA LYS A 86 12.32 -12.95 -14.07
C LYS A 86 12.29 -13.61 -12.69
N LYS A 87 12.85 -12.95 -11.67
CA LYS A 87 12.84 -13.44 -10.28
C LYS A 87 11.44 -13.36 -9.65
N LEU A 88 10.55 -12.52 -10.18
CA LEU A 88 9.17 -12.33 -9.70
C LEU A 88 8.16 -13.31 -10.31
N ARG A 89 8.53 -14.09 -11.32
CA ARG A 89 7.61 -15.06 -11.98
C ARG A 89 6.96 -16.04 -11.01
N ARG A 90 7.64 -16.37 -9.90
CA ARG A 90 7.13 -17.27 -8.86
C ARG A 90 5.95 -16.70 -8.06
N LEU A 91 5.70 -15.39 -8.13
CA LEU A 91 4.60 -14.72 -7.42
C LEU A 91 3.24 -14.87 -8.11
N GLN A 92 3.12 -15.67 -9.19
CA GLN A 92 1.88 -15.85 -9.96
C GLN A 92 1.23 -14.52 -10.36
N LEU A 93 2.05 -13.50 -10.62
CA LEU A 93 1.58 -12.20 -11.07
C LEU A 93 0.95 -12.37 -12.46
N LYS A 94 -0.23 -11.78 -12.67
CA LYS A 94 -0.84 -11.68 -14.01
C LYS A 94 -0.02 -10.70 -14.83
N VAL A 95 1.01 -11.22 -15.49
CA VAL A 95 1.91 -10.46 -16.36
C VAL A 95 1.76 -11.01 -17.76
N ASP A 96 1.10 -10.25 -18.63
CA ASP A 96 0.94 -10.62 -20.04
C ASP A 96 2.27 -10.50 -20.81
N SER A 97 3.09 -9.51 -20.44
CA SER A 97 4.39 -9.21 -21.05
C SER A 97 5.35 -8.63 -20.00
N GLU A 98 6.57 -9.17 -19.92
CA GLU A 98 7.61 -8.68 -19.00
C GLU A 98 7.95 -7.21 -19.27
N ASP A 99 8.10 -6.85 -20.54
CA ASP A 99 8.44 -5.48 -20.94
C ASP A 99 7.31 -4.50 -20.58
N ASP A 100 6.06 -4.90 -20.76
CA ASP A 100 4.92 -4.04 -20.43
C ASP A 100 4.74 -3.92 -18.91
N PHE A 101 5.01 -4.97 -18.15
CA PHE A 101 5.03 -4.90 -16.69
C PHE A 101 6.12 -3.94 -16.18
N VAL A 102 7.35 -4.02 -16.72
CA VAL A 102 8.42 -3.06 -16.37
C VAL A 102 8.00 -1.63 -16.70
N LYS A 103 7.38 -1.39 -17.87
CA LYS A 103 6.85 -0.06 -18.22
C LYS A 103 5.80 0.41 -17.22
N THR A 104 4.86 -0.46 -16.83
CA THR A 104 3.85 -0.13 -15.81
C THR A 104 4.48 0.21 -14.47
N CYS A 105 5.48 -0.56 -14.01
CA CYS A 105 6.22 -0.25 -12.78
C CYS A 105 6.90 1.13 -12.85
N ARG A 106 7.57 1.46 -13.96
CA ARG A 106 8.19 2.78 -14.16
C ARG A 106 7.18 3.93 -14.22
N LEU A 107 6.00 3.70 -14.79
CA LEU A 107 4.93 4.71 -14.79
C LEU A 107 4.41 4.95 -13.38
N LYS A 108 4.25 3.88 -12.59
CA LYS A 108 3.83 3.96 -11.18
C LYS A 108 4.86 4.59 -10.27
N GLU A 109 6.15 4.46 -10.58
CA GLU A 109 7.23 5.12 -9.84
C GLU A 109 7.04 6.65 -9.77
N LYS A 110 6.51 7.27 -10.83
CA LYS A 110 6.23 8.72 -10.86
C LYS A 110 5.18 9.17 -9.84
N GLU A 111 4.34 8.26 -9.34
CA GLU A 111 3.37 8.60 -8.28
C GLU A 111 4.07 8.84 -6.94
N LEU A 112 5.31 8.36 -6.76
CA LEU A 112 6.10 8.58 -5.55
C LEU A 112 6.50 10.04 -5.36
N ASP A 113 6.72 10.78 -6.45
CA ASP A 113 7.12 12.19 -6.42
C ASP A 113 6.03 13.09 -5.80
N ALA A 114 4.78 12.63 -5.78
CA ALA A 114 3.64 13.34 -5.22
C ALA A 114 3.31 12.93 -3.76
N LEU A 115 4.12 12.05 -3.16
CA LEU A 115 3.88 11.60 -1.79
C LEU A 115 4.16 12.73 -0.78
N PRO A 116 3.22 13.00 0.14
CA PRO A 116 3.41 13.99 1.22
C PRO A 116 4.30 13.49 2.38
N CYS A 117 4.96 12.34 2.22
CA CYS A 117 5.82 11.71 3.23
C CYS A 117 6.93 10.89 2.58
N LEU A 118 7.91 10.48 3.40
CA LEU A 118 9.05 9.68 2.97
C LEU A 118 8.62 8.25 2.56
N TYR A 119 9.33 7.70 1.58
CA TYR A 119 9.29 6.29 1.21
C TYR A 119 10.72 5.72 1.17
N THR A 120 10.85 4.40 1.25
CA THR A 120 12.11 3.70 0.99
C THR A 120 11.98 2.81 -0.24
N SER A 121 13.08 2.56 -0.95
CA SER A 121 13.12 1.60 -2.06
C SER A 121 13.83 0.29 -1.70
N VAL A 122 13.47 -0.80 -2.39
CA VAL A 122 14.22 -2.05 -2.49
C VAL A 122 14.88 -2.09 -3.86
N GLU A 123 16.20 -2.13 -3.90
CA GLU A 123 16.96 -2.10 -5.16
C GLU A 123 16.96 -3.47 -5.87
N PRO A 124 17.07 -3.51 -7.21
CA PRO A 124 16.97 -4.77 -7.99
C PRO A 124 18.02 -5.84 -7.67
N ASP A 125 19.18 -5.42 -7.18
CA ASP A 125 20.37 -6.20 -6.84
C ASP A 125 20.43 -6.56 -5.35
N SER A 126 19.57 -5.99 -4.51
CA SER A 126 19.56 -6.27 -3.08
C SER A 126 18.87 -7.59 -2.70
N TRP A 127 18.42 -8.36 -3.67
CA TRP A 127 17.70 -9.62 -3.44
C TRP A 127 17.90 -10.60 -4.61
N SER A 128 17.91 -11.89 -4.28
CA SER A 128 18.22 -13.00 -5.20
C SER A 128 16.98 -13.80 -5.66
N GLY A 129 15.88 -13.73 -4.91
CA GLY A 129 14.61 -14.38 -5.23
C GLY A 129 13.49 -13.92 -4.30
N VAL A 130 12.28 -14.48 -4.45
CA VAL A 130 11.08 -14.06 -3.71
C VAL A 130 11.25 -14.15 -2.18
N GLU A 131 11.81 -15.25 -1.68
CA GLU A 131 12.02 -15.42 -0.23
C GLU A 131 12.98 -14.37 0.35
N ASP A 132 14.04 -14.07 -0.40
CA ASP A 132 15.03 -13.05 -0.04
C ASP A 132 14.41 -11.64 -0.11
N LEU A 133 13.60 -11.37 -1.14
CA LEU A 133 12.83 -10.13 -1.25
C LEU A 133 11.90 -9.93 -0.05
N LEU A 134 11.18 -10.99 0.39
CA LEU A 134 10.33 -10.93 1.57
C LEU A 134 11.12 -10.61 2.84
N LYS A 135 12.33 -11.15 2.97
CA LYS A 135 13.22 -10.83 4.09
C LYS A 135 13.65 -9.36 4.05
N VAL A 136 14.14 -8.88 2.91
CA VAL A 136 14.58 -7.48 2.73
C VAL A 136 13.44 -6.50 3.00
N ILE A 137 12.23 -6.79 2.54
CA ILE A 137 11.04 -5.96 2.81
C ILE A 137 10.78 -5.92 4.32
N LYS A 138 10.77 -7.06 5.01
CA LYS A 138 10.53 -7.12 6.46
C LYS A 138 11.60 -6.36 7.24
N ASP A 139 12.86 -6.49 6.85
CA ASP A 139 13.96 -5.76 7.49
C ASP A 139 13.79 -4.24 7.30
N LYS A 140 13.40 -3.79 6.10
CA LYS A 140 13.07 -2.38 5.85
C LYS A 140 11.87 -1.88 6.65
N VAL A 141 10.80 -2.66 6.79
CA VAL A 141 9.66 -2.27 7.66
C VAL A 141 10.15 -2.04 9.08
N LEU A 142 11.01 -2.91 9.62
CA LEU A 142 11.58 -2.76 10.96
C LEU A 142 12.48 -1.54 11.11
N GLU A 143 13.23 -1.20 10.08
CA GLU A 143 14.06 0.00 10.04
C GLU A 143 13.19 1.27 10.02
N GLU A 144 12.21 1.33 9.12
CA GLU A 144 11.29 2.47 8.99
C GLU A 144 10.44 2.68 10.25
N GLN A 145 9.95 1.60 10.88
CA GLN A 145 9.15 1.67 12.10
C GLN A 145 9.87 2.37 13.28
N LYS A 146 11.20 2.38 13.28
CA LYS A 146 12.02 3.01 14.34
C LYS A 146 12.34 4.48 14.05
N LYS A 147 12.05 4.97 12.84
CA LYS A 147 12.40 6.32 12.41
C LYS A 147 11.33 7.32 12.85
N THR A 148 11.75 8.57 13.01
CA THR A 148 10.83 9.70 13.07
C THR A 148 10.22 9.93 11.70
N VAL A 149 8.89 10.03 11.63
CA VAL A 149 8.17 10.31 10.39
C VAL A 149 8.13 11.82 10.17
N TRP A 150 8.58 12.24 8.99
CA TRP A 150 8.46 13.62 8.52
C TRP A 150 7.32 13.69 7.51
N VAL A 151 6.43 14.67 7.68
CA VAL A 151 5.25 14.88 6.85
C VAL A 151 5.20 16.32 6.41
N GLU A 152 4.95 16.53 5.12
CA GLU A 152 4.77 17.85 4.55
C GLU A 152 3.34 18.33 4.78
N GLN A 153 3.13 19.08 5.88
CA GLN A 153 1.78 19.55 6.26
C GLN A 153 1.10 20.38 5.17
N ASP A 154 1.87 21.15 4.39
CA ASP A 154 1.34 21.96 3.28
C ASP A 154 0.79 21.14 2.11
N LEU A 155 1.16 19.85 2.02
CA LEU A 155 0.67 18.93 0.99
C LEU A 155 -0.52 18.07 1.43
N LEU A 156 -0.91 18.16 2.71
CA LEU A 156 -2.07 17.48 3.28
C LEU A 156 -3.36 18.22 3.00
#